data_AF-A0A0E7ZN66-F1
#
_entry.id   AF-A0A0E7ZN66-F1
#
_cell.length_a   1.000
_cell.length_b   1.000
_cell.length_c   1.000
_cell.angle_alpha   90.00
_cell.angle_beta   90.00
_cell.angle_gamma   90.00
#
_symmetry.space_group_name_H-M   'P 1'
#
loop_
_entity.id
_entity.type
_entity.pdbx_description
1 polymer ?
#
loop_
_entity_poly.entity_id
_entity_poly.type
_entity_poly.pdbx_seq_one_letter_code
_entity_poly.pdbx_strand_id
1 'polypeptide(L)' 'MSKHRIVAAMRHCGVPVIQEDGSLYYQGRDTSGRLTEVVAVEADDGDLIITHAMPKEWKR' A
#
# COMPACT_ATOMS: atom_id res chain seq x y z
N MET A 1 -6.59 -3.86 8.19
CA MET A 1 -5.27 -4.55 8.31
C MET A 1 -4.49 -3.95 9.49
N SER A 2 -3.54 -4.66 10.12
CA SER A 2 -2.73 -4.08 11.20
C SER A 2 -1.65 -3.14 10.65
N LYS A 3 -1.33 -2.06 11.38
CA LYS A 3 -0.29 -1.07 10.99
C LYS A 3 1.03 -1.73 10.58
N HIS A 4 1.49 -2.72 11.34
CA HIS A 4 2.76 -3.38 11.08
C HIS A 4 2.79 -4.14 9.74
N ARG A 5 1.66 -4.74 9.33
CA ARG A 5 1.55 -5.41 8.03
C ARG A 5 1.51 -4.43 6.86
N ILE A 6 0.81 -3.31 7.02
CA ILE A 6 0.74 -2.25 6.00
C ILE A 6 2.14 -1.66 5.77
N VAL A 7 2.84 -1.30 6.85
CA VAL A 7 4.21 -0.76 6.78
C VAL A 7 5.17 -1.78 6.14
N ALA A 8 5.04 -3.07 6.47
CA ALA A 8 5.85 -4.10 5.84
C ALA A 8 5.58 -4.21 4.34
N ALA A 9 4.30 -4.18 3.91
CA ALA A 9 3.94 -4.20 2.50
C ALA A 9 4.50 -2.99 1.75
N MET A 10 4.46 -1.78 2.32
CA MET A 10 5.05 -0.59 1.73
C MET A 10 6.59 -0.66 1.67
N ARG A 11 7.24 -1.20 2.71
CA ARG A 11 8.72 -1.37 2.75
C ARG A 11 9.23 -2.41 1.76
N HIS A 12 8.46 -3.47 1.55
CA HIS A 12 8.77 -4.53 0.59
C HIS A 12 8.10 -4.29 -0.77
N CYS A 13 7.61 -3.08 -1.00
CA CYS A 13 7.20 -2.63 -2.33
C CYS A 13 8.44 -2.40 -3.18
N GLY A 14 8.30 -2.59 -4.50
CA GLY A 14 9.26 -2.04 -5.45
C GLY A 14 9.10 -0.52 -5.53
N VAL A 15 8.89 0.00 -6.74
CA VAL A 15 8.57 1.43 -6.92
C VAL A 15 7.06 1.63 -6.79
N PRO A 16 6.57 2.51 -5.89
CA PRO A 16 5.16 2.87 -5.86
C PRO A 16 4.76 3.57 -7.15
N VAL A 17 3.52 3.36 -7.58
CA VAL A 17 2.96 3.92 -8.81
C VAL A 17 2.04 5.08 -8.45
N ILE A 18 2.22 6.23 -9.09
CA ILE A 18 1.25 7.33 -9.02
C ILE A 18 0.10 6.99 -9.98
N GLN A 19 -1.12 6.93 -9.45
CA GLN A 19 -2.34 6.65 -10.21
C GLN A 19 -2.88 7.94 -10.87
N GLU A 20 -3.84 7.81 -11.80
CA GLU A 20 -4.42 8.95 -12.53
C GLU A 20 -5.08 9.99 -11.61
N ASP A 21 -5.64 9.54 -10.48
CA ASP A 21 -6.26 10.40 -9.46
C ASP A 21 -5.23 11.05 -8.51
N GLY A 22 -3.94 10.84 -8.73
CA GLY A 22 -2.85 11.37 -7.92
C GLY A 22 -2.54 10.54 -6.67
N SER A 23 -3.29 9.47 -6.39
CA SER A 23 -2.98 8.57 -5.28
C SER A 23 -1.74 7.71 -5.55
N LEU A 24 -1.08 7.26 -4.49
CA LEU A 24 0.08 6.38 -4.53
C LEU A 24 -0.33 4.93 -4.28
N TYR A 25 -0.06 4.07 -5.24
CA TYR A 25 -0.26 2.63 -5.17
C TYR A 25 1.04 1.90 -4.82
N TYR A 26 1.00 1.16 -3.71
CA TYR A 26 2.08 0.28 -3.28
C TYR A 26 1.64 -1.17 -3.42
N GLN A 27 2.54 -2.02 -3.91
CA GLN A 27 2.34 -3.46 -3.93
C GLN A 27 3.59 -4.17 -3.43
N GLY A 28 3.45 -4.85 -2.29
CA GLY A 28 4.56 -5.54 -1.65
C GLY A 28 4.09 -6.65 -0.71
N ARG A 29 5.04 -7.36 -0.10
CA ARG A 29 4.73 -8.47 0.81
C ARG A 29 4.63 -7.99 2.27
N ASP A 30 3.53 -8.34 2.93
CA ASP A 30 3.37 -8.07 4.36
C ASP A 30 4.25 -8.98 5.23
N THR A 31 4.16 -8.85 6.57
CA THR A 31 4.94 -9.70 7.50
C THR A 31 4.56 -11.17 7.51
N SER A 32 3.43 -11.54 6.89
CA SER A 32 3.04 -12.94 6.68
C SER A 32 3.46 -13.47 5.30
N GLY A 33 4.16 -12.66 4.50
CA GLY A 33 4.59 -13.00 3.15
C GLY A 33 3.49 -12.87 2.10
N ARG A 34 2.30 -12.36 2.45
CA ARG A 34 1.18 -12.20 1.52
C ARG A 34 1.38 -10.94 0.68
N LEU A 35 1.13 -11.06 -0.62
CA LEU A 35 1.06 -9.91 -1.50
C LEU A 35 -0.10 -9.03 -1.05
N THR A 36 0.19 -7.77 -0.78
CA THR A 36 -0.74 -6.78 -0.22
C THR A 36 -0.63 -5.52 -1.07
N GLU A 37 -1.79 -4.93 -1.36
CA GLU A 37 -1.88 -3.62 -1.98
C GLU A 37 -2.23 -2.57 -0.93
N VAL A 38 -1.66 -1.38 -1.10
CA VAL A 38 -1.91 -0.22 -0.25
C VAL A 38 -2.10 0.98 -1.15
N VAL A 39 -3.17 1.75 -0.95
CA VAL A 39 -3.38 3.05 -1.60
C VAL A 39 -3.25 4.12 -0.54
N ALA A 40 -2.48 5.15 -0.85
CA ALA A 40 -2.32 6.32 -0.01
C ALA A 40 -2.52 7.61 -0.81
N VAL A 41 -2.97 8.66 -0.15
CA VAL A 41 -3.02 10.02 -0.68
C VAL A 41 -2.09 10.91 0.13
N GLU A 42 -1.50 11.91 -0.52
CA GLU A 42 -0.68 12.92 0.15
C GLU A 42 -1.59 13.96 0.82
N ALA A 43 -1.31 14.27 2.08
CA ALA A 43 -1.93 15.36 2.83
C ALA A 43 -1.13 16.66 2.65
N ASP A 44 -1.74 17.79 3.02
CA ASP A 44 -1.17 19.13 2.80
C ASP A 44 0.19 19.36 3.51
N ASP A 45 0.51 18.59 4.53
CA ASP A 45 1.75 18.64 5.31
C ASP A 45 2.83 17.64 4.84
N GLY A 46 2.57 16.91 3.75
CA GLY A 46 3.46 15.89 3.21
C GLY A 46 3.31 14.52 3.90
N ASP A 47 2.36 14.36 4.82
CA ASP A 47 2.02 13.05 5.36
C ASP A 47 1.27 12.19 4.32
N LEU A 48 1.41 10.86 4.44
CA LEU A 48 0.65 9.92 3.63
C LEU A 48 -0.53 9.36 4.43
N ILE A 49 -1.74 9.60 3.94
CA ILE A 49 -2.98 9.03 4.47
C ILE A 49 -3.30 7.76 3.71
N ILE A 50 -3.29 6.63 4.42
CA ILE A 50 -3.64 5.32 3.84
C ILE A 50 -5.15 5.18 3.77
N THR A 51 -5.70 5.12 2.55
CA THR A 51 -7.14 5.01 2.29
C THR A 51 -7.58 3.57 2.03
N HIS A 52 -6.67 2.71 1.58
CA HIS A 52 -6.91 1.29 1.33
C HIS A 52 -5.69 0.45 1.69
N ALA A 53 -5.91 -0.70 2.31
CA ALA A 53 -4.86 -1.70 2.54
C ALA A 53 -5.45 -3.10 2.70
N MET A 54 -5.31 -3.94 1.67
CA MET A 54 -5.90 -5.28 1.63
C MET A 54 -4.93 -6.29 1.02
N PRO A 55 -4.92 -7.55 1.50
CA PRO A 55 -4.22 -8.62 0.81
C PRO A 55 -4.80 -8.77 -0.60
N LYS A 56 -3.93 -8.93 -1.60
CA LYS A 56 -4.37 -9.17 -2.97
C LYS A 56 -4.87 -10.61 -3.06
N GLU A 57 -6.19 -10.77 -2.97
CA GLU A 57 -6.80 -12.05 -3.27
C GLU A 57 -6.60 -12.33 -4.76
N TRP A 58 -6.06 -13.50 -5.10
CA TRP A 58 -6.08 -13.97 -6.48
C TRP A 58 -7.54 -14.17 -6.87
N LYS A 59 -8.14 -13.20 -7.56
CA LYS A 59 -9.35 -13.44 -8.33
C LYS A 59 -8.94 -14.33 -9.50
N ARG A 60 -9.31 -15.59 -9.38
CA ARG A 60 -9.16 -16.62 -10.40
C ARG A 60 -10.13 -16.38 -11.54
#